data_AF-X1REP7-F1
#
_entry.id   AF-X1REP7-F1
#
_cell.length_a   1.000
_cell.length_b   1.000
_cell.length_c   1.000
_cell.angle_alpha   90.00
_cell.angle_beta   90.00
_cell.angle_gamma   90.00
#
_symmetry.space_group_name_H-M   'P 1'
#
loop_
_entity.id
_entity.type
_entity.pdbx_description
1 polymer ?
#
loop_
_entity_poly.entity_id
_entity_poly.type
_entity_poly.pdbx_seq_one_letter_code
_entity_poly.pdbx_strand_id
1 'polypeptide(L)'
;GKMIWPSRLAVFYPHPVYDLSIWQTTASLLLLLAISIWVLRLAAGRRYLLTGWLWYLGTLLPVIGLVQVGSQALADRYSYITLTGLFIIIAWGLPELLEKWPHRKIVLWVFSLIVLSALATHAHLQQRYWKNSITLGQHAIDVTTDNHIAHFYIAEPLREQGRLDKA
;
A
#
# COMPACT_ATOMS: atom_id res chain seq x y z
N GLY A 1 1.76 -2.86 7.03
CA GLY A 1 2.77 -3.77 6.48
C GLY A 1 3.12 -3.46 5.03
N LYS A 2 2.14 -3.56 4.11
CA LYS A 2 2.34 -3.45 2.65
C LYS A 2 3.00 -2.16 2.15
N MET A 3 2.89 -1.07 2.92
CA MET A 3 3.58 0.20 2.65
C MET A 3 5.11 0.08 2.70
N ILE A 4 5.63 -0.73 3.62
CA ILE A 4 7.08 -0.85 3.87
C ILE A 4 7.70 -1.92 2.98
N TRP A 5 6.95 -2.99 2.72
CA TRP A 5 7.40 -4.10 1.88
C TRP A 5 6.24 -4.64 1.02
N PRO A 6 6.39 -4.68 -0.32
CA PRO A 6 5.31 -5.04 -1.24
C PRO A 6 5.08 -6.56 -1.33
N SER A 7 4.93 -7.25 -0.21
CA SER A 7 4.64 -8.70 -0.19
C SER A 7 3.14 -9.00 -0.21
N ARG A 8 2.77 -10.13 -0.82
CA ARG A 8 1.39 -10.66 -0.87
C ARG A 8 0.41 -9.68 -1.53
N LEU A 9 0.82 -9.15 -2.69
CA LEU A 9 0.00 -8.27 -3.49
C LEU A 9 -0.98 -9.09 -4.32
N ALA A 10 -2.28 -8.85 -4.14
CA ALA A 10 -3.35 -9.48 -4.90
C ALA A 10 -3.93 -8.51 -5.92
N VAL A 11 -4.46 -9.04 -7.03
CA VAL A 11 -5.16 -8.24 -8.05
C VAL A 11 -6.44 -7.59 -7.50
N PHE A 12 -7.06 -8.24 -6.50
CA PHE A 12 -8.29 -7.80 -5.87
C PHE A 12 -8.27 -8.20 -4.40
N TYR A 13 -8.67 -7.28 -3.52
CA TYR A 13 -8.84 -7.56 -2.09
C TYR A 13 -10.33 -7.48 -1.75
N PRO A 14 -10.98 -8.61 -1.41
CA PRO A 14 -12.37 -8.63 -1.02
C PRO A 14 -12.61 -7.77 0.23
N HIS A 15 -13.65 -6.94 0.20
CA HIS A 15 -14.06 -6.18 1.38
C HIS A 15 -14.60 -7.14 2.45
N PRO A 16 -14.03 -7.18 3.66
CA PRO A 16 -14.60 -7.97 4.74
C PRO A 16 -15.88 -7.27 5.22
N VAL A 17 -17.03 -7.69 4.69
CA VAL A 17 -18.33 -7.10 5.03
C VAL A 17 -18.73 -7.42 6.50
N TYR A 18 -18.14 -8.45 7.10
CA TYR A 18 -18.59 -9.00 8.40
C TYR A 18 -17.54 -8.97 9.54
N ASP A 19 -16.29 -8.57 9.29
CA ASP A 19 -15.18 -8.68 10.27
C ASP A 19 -14.58 -7.34 10.73
N LEU A 20 -15.30 -6.22 10.54
CA LEU A 20 -14.81 -4.93 11.04
C LEU A 20 -14.91 -4.87 12.56
N SER A 21 -13.83 -5.28 13.22
CA SER A 21 -13.70 -5.22 14.68
C SER A 21 -13.72 -3.77 15.14
N ILE A 22 -14.79 -3.39 15.86
CA ILE A 22 -15.01 -2.01 16.35
C ILE A 22 -13.78 -1.47 17.07
N TRP A 23 -13.12 -2.31 17.89
CA TRP A 23 -11.94 -1.89 18.64
C TRP A 23 -10.79 -1.49 17.71
N GLN A 24 -10.57 -2.20 16.59
CA GLN A 24 -9.50 -1.89 15.63
C GLN A 24 -9.76 -0.54 14.97
N THR A 25 -11.02 -0.26 14.61
CA THR A 25 -11.44 1.03 14.05
C THR A 25 -11.23 2.16 15.05
N THR A 26 -11.69 1.98 16.30
CA THR A 26 -11.53 2.99 17.35
C THR A 26 -10.06 3.22 17.71
N ALA A 27 -9.26 2.15 17.84
CA ALA A 27 -7.83 2.27 18.11
C ALA A 27 -7.08 2.96 16.97
N SER A 28 -7.41 2.62 15.71
CA SER A 28 -6.83 3.28 14.53
C SER A 28 -7.18 4.76 14.46
N LEU A 29 -8.43 5.13 14.80
CA LEU A 29 -8.86 6.52 14.87
C LEU A 29 -8.13 7.30 15.97
N LEU A 30 -8.04 6.72 17.17
CA LEU A 30 -7.32 7.34 18.29
C LEU A 30 -5.83 7.53 17.97
N LEU A 31 -5.20 6.53 17.35
CA LEU A 31 -3.82 6.61 16.90
C LEU A 31 -3.64 7.71 15.85
N LEU A 32 -4.54 7.79 14.86
CA LEU A 32 -4.51 8.82 13.83
C LEU A 32 -4.66 10.23 14.42
N LEU A 33 -5.54 10.41 15.40
CA LEU A 33 -5.71 11.67 16.13
C LEU A 33 -4.45 12.02 16.94
N ALA A 34 -3.87 11.05 17.65
CA ALA A 34 -2.65 11.27 18.43
C ALA A 34 -1.48 11.71 17.51
N ILE A 35 -1.28 11.03 16.37
CA ILE A 35 -0.26 11.42 15.39
C ILE A 35 -0.59 12.78 14.79
N SER A 36 -1.85 13.07 14.48
CA SER A 36 -2.25 14.37 13.94
C SER A 36 -1.92 15.51 14.90
N ILE A 37 -2.27 15.37 16.18
CA ILE A 37 -1.95 16.36 17.20
C ILE A 37 -0.43 16.52 17.34
N TRP A 38 0.32 15.42 17.34
CA TRP A 38 1.78 15.45 17.43
C TRP A 38 2.43 16.17 16.24
N VAL A 39 2.00 15.85 15.01
CA VAL A 39 2.48 16.50 13.79
C VAL A 39 2.15 17.99 13.78
N LEU A 40 0.93 18.38 14.17
CA LEU A 40 0.53 19.78 14.24
C LEU A 40 1.33 20.57 15.28
N ARG A 41 1.67 19.95 16.43
CA ARG A 41 2.54 20.57 17.44
C ARG A 41 3.97 20.76 16.92
N LEU A 42 4.50 19.79 16.17
CA LEU A 42 5.85 19.85 15.60
C LEU A 42 5.93 20.71 14.32
N ALA A 43 4.80 20.95 13.66
CA ALA A 43 4.72 21.79 12.47
C ALA A 43 5.00 23.27 12.75
N ALA A 44 5.02 23.70 14.02
CA ALA A 44 5.43 25.03 14.45
C ALA A 44 6.92 25.27 14.11
N GLY A 45 7.18 25.68 12.87
CA GLY A 45 8.52 25.93 12.31
C GLY A 45 8.92 25.02 11.15
N ARG A 46 8.17 23.94 10.87
CA ARG A 46 8.52 22.93 9.86
C ARG A 46 7.37 22.70 8.89
N ARG A 47 7.28 23.54 7.86
CA ARG A 47 6.18 23.54 6.86
C ARG A 47 5.99 22.19 6.17
N TYR A 48 7.07 21.42 6.01
CA TYR A 48 7.04 20.11 5.37
C TYR A 48 6.19 19.07 6.12
N LEU A 49 6.13 19.17 7.45
CA LEU A 49 5.27 18.32 8.29
C LEU A 49 3.80 18.60 8.01
N LEU A 50 3.44 19.88 7.92
CA LEU A 50 2.07 20.29 7.64
C LEU A 50 1.66 19.90 6.21
N THR A 51 2.50 20.20 5.21
CA THR A 51 2.22 19.90 3.80
C THR A 51 1.98 18.40 3.59
N GLY A 52 2.90 17.55 4.04
CA GLY A 52 2.76 16.12 3.83
C GLY A 52 1.64 15.49 4.65
N TRP A 53 1.37 16.00 5.87
CA TRP A 53 0.30 15.46 6.71
C TRP A 53 -1.09 15.85 6.22
N LEU A 54 -1.30 17.11 5.81
CA LEU A 54 -2.57 17.53 5.21
C LEU A 54 -2.82 16.83 3.88
N TRP A 55 -1.77 16.60 3.08
CA TRP A 55 -1.88 15.78 1.87
C TRP A 55 -2.32 14.36 2.22
N TYR A 56 -1.66 13.72 3.19
CA TYR A 56 -2.01 12.38 3.66
C TYR A 56 -3.47 12.31 4.13
N LEU A 57 -3.90 13.21 5.02
CA LEU A 57 -5.28 13.22 5.52
C LEU A 57 -6.30 13.46 4.41
N GLY A 58 -6.08 14.46 3.55
CA GLY A 58 -7.00 14.81 2.47
C GLY A 58 -7.18 13.70 1.45
N THR A 59 -6.10 12.97 1.14
CA THR A 59 -6.13 11.86 0.17
C THR A 59 -6.42 10.51 0.81
N LEU A 60 -6.38 10.40 2.14
CA LEU A 60 -6.83 9.22 2.88
C LEU A 60 -8.36 9.12 2.87
N LEU A 61 -9.07 10.24 2.93
CA LEU A 61 -10.54 10.33 2.89
C LEU A 61 -11.21 9.45 1.81
N PRO A 62 -10.83 9.54 0.52
CA PRO A 62 -11.41 8.67 -0.51
C PRO A 62 -10.97 7.20 -0.38
N VAL A 63 -9.79 6.93 0.19
CA VAL A 63 -9.20 5.57 0.27
C VAL A 63 -9.77 4.74 1.41
N ILE A 64 -10.23 5.37 2.50
CA ILE A 64 -10.88 4.68 3.62
C ILE A 64 -12.32 4.24 3.33
N GLY A 65 -12.79 4.39 2.08
CA GLY A 65 -14.11 3.92 1.66
C GLY A 65 -15.26 4.90 1.89
N LEU A 66 -15.00 6.16 2.29
CA LEU A 66 -16.06 7.19 2.36
C LEU A 66 -16.63 7.51 0.98
N VAL A 67 -15.82 7.39 -0.07
CA VAL A 67 -16.25 7.41 -1.47
C VAL A 67 -15.84 6.07 -2.08
N GLN A 68 -16.69 5.06 -1.91
CA GLN A 68 -16.41 3.70 -2.34
C GLN A 68 -16.50 3.57 -3.87
N VAL A 69 -15.38 3.27 -4.51
CA VAL A 69 -15.32 2.96 -5.95
C VAL A 69 -15.16 1.45 -6.12
N GLY A 70 -16.30 0.75 -6.24
CA GLY A 70 -16.36 -0.71 -6.44
C GLY A 70 -16.39 -1.54 -5.15
N SER A 71 -16.23 -2.86 -5.29
CA SER A 71 -16.32 -3.84 -4.19
C SER A 71 -14.99 -4.16 -3.48
N GLN A 72 -13.95 -3.36 -3.73
CA GLN A 72 -12.60 -3.59 -3.18
C GLN A 72 -12.46 -3.03 -1.76
N ALA A 73 -11.83 -3.79 -0.86
CA ALA A 73 -11.48 -3.33 0.48
C ALA A 73 -10.40 -2.22 0.46
N LEU A 74 -9.46 -2.38 -0.46
CA LEU A 74 -8.31 -1.52 -0.67
C LEU A 74 -7.85 -1.75 -2.10
N ALA A 75 -7.49 -0.69 -2.81
CA ALA A 75 -6.76 -0.81 -4.06
C ALA A 75 -5.35 -0.23 -3.85
N ASP A 76 -4.33 -1.05 -4.08
CA ASP A 76 -2.92 -0.65 -3.90
C ASP A 76 -2.59 0.65 -4.67
N ARG A 77 -3.23 0.86 -5.83
CA ARG A 77 -3.06 2.06 -6.67
C ARG A 77 -3.51 3.37 -6.02
N TYR A 78 -4.54 3.36 -5.18
CA TYR A 78 -5.02 4.58 -4.52
C TYR A 78 -4.14 4.94 -3.31
N SER A 79 -3.56 3.93 -2.67
CA SER A 79 -2.63 4.13 -1.56
C SER A 79 -1.39 4.93 -1.98
N TYR A 80 -0.94 4.89 -3.24
CA TYR A 80 0.21 5.67 -3.69
C TYR A 80 0.02 7.18 -3.53
N ILE A 81 -1.19 7.67 -3.83
CA ILE A 81 -1.55 9.08 -3.70
C ILE A 81 -1.49 9.48 -2.22
N THR A 82 -2.06 8.65 -1.35
CA THR A 82 -2.03 8.87 0.11
C THR A 82 -0.62 8.87 0.67
N LEU A 83 0.20 7.89 0.29
CA LEU A 83 1.57 7.71 0.78
C LEU A 83 2.52 8.83 0.32
N THR A 84 2.19 9.53 -0.76
CA THR A 84 2.97 10.69 -1.24
C THR A 84 3.14 11.74 -0.16
N GLY A 85 2.10 11.97 0.67
CA GLY A 85 2.18 12.89 1.79
C GLY A 85 3.26 12.51 2.81
N LEU A 86 3.40 11.22 3.12
CA LEU A 86 4.44 10.73 4.02
C LEU A 86 5.84 10.81 3.38
N PHE A 87 5.95 10.56 2.08
CA PHE A 87 7.22 10.72 1.36
C PHE A 87 7.70 12.16 1.32
N ILE A 88 6.80 13.15 1.24
CA ILE A 88 7.17 14.57 1.37
C ILE A 88 7.79 14.83 2.75
N ILE A 89 7.15 14.35 3.83
CA ILE A 89 7.67 14.51 5.20
C ILE A 89 9.07 13.93 5.33
N ILE A 90 9.26 12.72 4.82
CA ILE A 90 10.55 12.02 4.88
C ILE A 90 11.58 12.75 4.04
N ALA A 91 11.30 13.02 2.76
CA ALA A 91 12.26 13.62 1.84
C ALA A 91 12.74 15.00 2.29
N TRP A 92 11.86 15.82 2.85
CA TRP A 92 12.20 17.16 3.30
C TRP A 92 12.73 17.19 4.74
N GLY A 93 12.33 16.25 5.60
CA GLY A 93 12.82 16.16 6.98
C GLY A 93 14.16 15.43 7.15
N LEU A 94 14.49 14.49 6.25
CA LEU A 94 15.69 13.66 6.35
C LEU A 94 17.01 14.47 6.31
N PRO A 95 17.15 15.53 5.46
CA PRO A 95 18.35 16.37 5.47
C PRO A 95 18.56 17.12 6.80
N GLU A 96 17.49 17.60 7.44
CA GLU A 96 17.54 18.27 8.74
C GLU A 96 17.92 17.28 9.86
N LEU A 97 17.35 16.07 9.84
CA LEU A 97 17.62 15.06 10.86
C LEU A 97 19.08 14.57 10.82
N LEU A 98 19.64 14.47 9.62
CA LEU A 98 20.99 13.96 9.39
C LEU A 98 22.06 15.05 9.32
N GLU A 99 21.73 16.31 9.65
CA GLU A 99 22.65 17.44 9.50
C GLU A 99 24.00 17.23 10.21
N LYS A 100 23.97 16.66 11.40
CA LYS A 100 25.14 16.44 12.25
C LYS A 100 25.90 15.14 11.95
N TRP A 101 25.43 14.32 11.01
CA TRP A 101 26.02 13.01 10.75
C TRP A 101 27.12 13.08 9.69
N PRO A 102 28.37 12.71 10.03
CA PRO A 102 29.43 12.61 9.04
C PRO A 102 29.08 11.48 8.05
N HIS A 103 29.45 11.67 6.78
CA HIS A 103 29.20 10.71 5.69
C HIS A 103 27.73 10.46 5.31
N ARG A 104 26.77 11.27 5.78
CA ARG A 104 25.32 11.13 5.47
C ARG A 104 25.02 10.87 3.99
N LYS A 105 25.72 11.54 3.08
CA LYS A 105 25.54 11.38 1.63
C LYS A 105 25.85 9.96 1.19
N ILE A 106 26.97 9.39 1.62
CA ILE A 106 27.40 8.04 1.25
C ILE A 106 26.43 7.01 1.81
N VAL A 107 26.04 7.15 3.09
CA VAL A 107 25.07 6.26 3.73
C VAL A 107 23.73 6.27 2.99
N LEU A 108 23.21 7.46 2.66
CA LEU A 108 21.95 7.61 1.91
C LEU A 108 22.04 7.01 0.50
N TRP A 109 23.17 7.18 -0.19
CA TRP A 109 23.39 6.59 -1.51
C TRP A 109 23.41 5.05 -1.45
N VAL A 110 24.22 4.48 -0.55
CA VAL A 110 24.32 3.02 -0.38
C VAL A 110 22.96 2.44 0.01
N PHE A 111 22.29 3.05 0.98
CA PHE A 111 20.95 2.64 1.39
C PHE A 111 19.95 2.69 0.22
N SER A 112 19.94 3.80 -0.54
CA SER A 112 19.04 3.95 -1.69
C SER A 112 19.32 2.89 -2.76
N LEU A 113 20.59 2.60 -3.05
CA LEU A 113 20.97 1.58 -4.03
C LEU A 113 20.50 0.18 -3.62
N ILE A 114 20.67 -0.18 -2.35
CA ILE A 114 20.20 -1.46 -1.80
C ILE A 114 18.68 -1.56 -1.91
N VAL A 115 17.96 -0.54 -1.46
CA VAL A 115 16.49 -0.50 -1.49
C VAL A 115 15.97 -0.61 -2.93
N LEU A 116 16.52 0.19 -3.84
CA LEU A 116 16.10 0.16 -5.26
C LEU A 116 16.39 -1.20 -5.90
N SER A 117 17.52 -1.82 -5.61
CA SER A 117 17.87 -3.14 -6.14
C SER A 117 16.92 -4.22 -5.62
N ALA A 118 16.57 -4.18 -4.33
CA ALA A 118 15.60 -5.08 -3.74
C ALA A 118 14.20 -4.89 -4.35
N LEU A 119 13.76 -3.65 -4.52
CA LEU A 119 12.47 -3.33 -5.13
C LEU A 119 12.41 -3.73 -6.61
N ALA A 120 13.49 -3.50 -7.38
CA ALA A 120 13.58 -3.93 -8.78
C ALA A 120 13.49 -5.46 -8.89
N THR A 121 14.19 -6.18 -8.02
CA THR A 121 14.13 -7.66 -7.96
C THR A 121 12.71 -8.12 -7.65
N HIS A 122 12.06 -7.50 -6.66
CA HIS A 122 10.69 -7.84 -6.29
C HIS A 122 9.70 -7.53 -7.42
N ALA A 123 9.85 -6.39 -8.12
CA ALA A 123 9.02 -6.04 -9.27
C ALA A 123 9.17 -7.06 -10.41
N HIS A 124 10.39 -7.49 -10.70
CA HIS A 124 10.66 -8.53 -11.70
C HIS A 124 10.03 -9.89 -11.33
N LEU A 125 10.06 -10.26 -10.05
CA LEU A 125 9.38 -11.46 -9.58
C LEU A 125 7.86 -11.32 -9.69
N GLN A 126 7.31 -10.15 -9.34
CA GLN A 126 5.87 -9.89 -9.41
C GLN A 126 5.35 -10.01 -10.86
N GLN A 127 6.12 -9.52 -11.85
CA GLN A 127 5.76 -9.63 -13.27
C GLN A 127 5.53 -11.08 -13.73
N ARG A 128 6.12 -12.08 -13.05
CA ARG A 128 5.90 -13.50 -13.38
C ARG A 128 4.44 -13.92 -13.15
N TYR A 129 3.77 -13.38 -12.13
CA TYR A 129 2.36 -13.67 -11.86
C TYR A 129 1.43 -13.03 -12.89
N TRP A 130 1.84 -11.91 -13.49
CA TRP A 130 1.06 -11.20 -14.52
C TRP A 130 1.17 -11.80 -15.92
N LYS A 131 1.89 -12.93 -16.09
CA LYS A 131 2.07 -13.56 -17.40
C LYS A 131 0.81 -14.21 -17.94
N ASN A 132 -0.08 -14.71 -17.08
CA ASN A 132 -1.35 -15.30 -17.48
C ASN A 132 -2.40 -15.18 -16.37
N SER A 133 -3.68 -15.14 -16.77
CA SER A 133 -4.81 -14.94 -15.86
C SER A 133 -4.96 -16.05 -14.82
N ILE A 134 -4.60 -17.30 -15.16
CA ILE A 134 -4.69 -18.45 -14.24
C ILE A 134 -3.68 -18.33 -13.09
N THR A 135 -2.41 -18.01 -13.40
CA THR A 135 -1.33 -17.81 -12.42
C THR A 135 -1.59 -16.57 -11.56
N LEU A 136 -2.19 -15.52 -12.15
CA LEU A 136 -2.62 -14.34 -11.42
C LEU A 136 -3.76 -14.65 -10.44
N GLY A 137 -4.77 -15.38 -10.90
CA GLY A 137 -5.90 -15.85 -10.08
C GLY A 137 -5.44 -16.78 -8.96
N GLN A 138 -4.59 -17.77 -9.27
CA GLN A 138 -4.04 -18.70 -8.28
C GLN A 138 -3.24 -17.94 -7.22
N HIS A 139 -2.38 -17.01 -7.62
CA HIS A 139 -1.63 -16.19 -6.67
C HIS A 139 -2.57 -15.38 -5.76
N ALA A 140 -3.65 -14.82 -6.31
CA ALA A 140 -4.64 -14.09 -5.52
C ALA A 140 -5.38 -15.00 -4.52
N ILE A 141 -5.72 -16.24 -4.88
CA ILE A 141 -6.29 -17.24 -3.94
C ILE A 141 -5.28 -17.59 -2.85
N ASP A 142 -4.00 -17.74 -3.18
CA ASP A 142 -2.98 -18.14 -2.21
C ASP A 142 -2.69 -17.04 -1.16
N VAL A 143 -2.95 -15.77 -1.51
CA VAL A 143 -2.59 -14.61 -0.67
C VAL A 143 -3.79 -13.85 -0.11
N THR A 144 -5.02 -14.23 -0.46
CA THR A 144 -6.27 -13.64 0.06
C THR A 144 -7.30 -14.72 0.39
N THR A 145 -8.29 -14.37 1.21
CA THR A 145 -9.42 -15.25 1.55
C THR A 145 -10.69 -14.80 0.82
N ASP A 146 -11.52 -15.76 0.43
CA ASP A 146 -12.86 -15.56 -0.17
C ASP A 146 -12.88 -14.61 -1.40
N ASN A 147 -11.99 -14.89 -2.36
CA ASN A 147 -11.75 -14.01 -3.51
C ASN A 147 -12.49 -14.50 -4.77
N HIS A 148 -13.79 -14.22 -4.84
CA HIS A 148 -14.63 -14.55 -5.99
C HIS A 148 -14.08 -14.00 -7.32
N ILE A 149 -13.43 -12.83 -7.31
CA ILE A 149 -12.78 -12.26 -8.49
C ILE A 149 -11.58 -13.10 -8.93
N ALA A 150 -10.80 -13.66 -8.00
CA ALA A 150 -9.69 -14.54 -8.32
C ALA A 150 -10.14 -15.85 -8.98
N HIS A 151 -11.27 -16.42 -8.52
CA HIS A 151 -11.88 -17.59 -9.16
C HIS A 151 -12.34 -17.28 -10.60
N PHE A 152 -12.90 -16.08 -10.84
CA PHE A 152 -13.28 -15.65 -12.18
C PHE A 152 -12.09 -15.60 -13.15
N TYR A 153 -10.92 -15.10 -12.70
CA TYR A 153 -9.69 -15.09 -13.51
C TYR A 153 -9.18 -16.49 -13.91
N ILE A 154 -9.59 -17.54 -13.21
CA ILE A 154 -9.25 -18.94 -13.51
C ILE A 154 -10.31 -19.58 -14.40
N ALA A 155 -11.59 -19.33 -14.11
CA ALA A 155 -12.72 -19.98 -14.78
C ALA A 155 -12.85 -19.59 -16.26
N GLU A 156 -12.63 -18.33 -16.61
CA GLU A 156 -12.79 -17.86 -18.00
C GLU A 156 -11.80 -18.53 -18.98
N PRO A 157 -10.48 -18.55 -18.73
CA PRO A 157 -9.53 -19.26 -19.59
C PRO A 157 -9.77 -20.77 -19.67
N LEU A 158 -10.23 -21.41 -18.59
CA LEU A 158 -10.54 -22.84 -18.59
C LEU A 158 -11.77 -23.16 -19.44
N ARG A 159 -12.77 -22.26 -19.42
CA ARG A 159 -13.95 -22.34 -20.28
C ARG A 159 -13.60 -22.21 -21.76
N GLU A 160 -12.71 -21.28 -22.12
CA GLU A 160 -12.21 -21.13 -23.49
C GLU A 160 -11.42 -22.35 -23.99
N GLN A 161 -10.72 -23.03 -23.08
CA GLN A 161 -9.99 -24.28 -23.37
C GLN A 161 -10.89 -25.53 -23.39
N GLY A 162 -12.21 -25.38 -23.20
CA GLY A 162 -13.17 -26.50 -23.18
C GLY A 162 -13.08 -27.40 -21.94
N ARG A 163 -12.36 -27.00 -20.90
CA ARG A 163 -12.14 -27.77 -19.66
C ARG A 163 -13.18 -27.39 -18.59
N LEU A 164 -14.44 -27.67 -18.91
CA LEU A 164 -15.60 -27.30 -18.09
C LEU A 164 -15.69 -28.07 -16.76
N ASP A 165 -14.95 -29.17 -16.63
CA ASP A 165 -14.84 -29.97 -15.40
C ASP A 165 -14.01 -29.28 -14.30
N LYS A 166 -13.21 -28.27 -14.66
CA LYS A 166 -12.28 -27.57 -13.76
C LYS A 166 -12.56 -26.06 -13.65
N ALA A 167 -13.55 -25.58 -14.38
CA ALA A 167 -14.04 -24.20 -14.35
C ALA A 167 -15.10 -24.05 -13.25
#